data_AF-A0A965H1E1-F1
#
_entry.id   AF-A0A965H1E1-F1
#
_cell.length_a   1.000
_cell.length_b   1.000
_cell.length_c   1.000
_cell.angle_alpha   90.00
_cell.angle_beta   90.00
_cell.angle_gamma   90.00
#
_symmetry.space_group_name_H-M   'P 1'
#
loop_
_entity.id
_entity.type
_entity.pdbx_description
1 polymer ?
#
loop_
_entity_poly.entity_id
_entity_poly.type
_entity_poly.pdbx_seq_one_letter_code
_entity_poly.pdbx_strand_id
1 'polypeptide(L)'
;MNAITVSRRDFLKSSGALVVQVGLGAGLAADALDAAAQAAPPRVVGPHPSSLDTWIRIAADGIVTVNSGKMDCGQGLDVAYAQIVADELDVPFESVQV
;
A
#
# COMPACT_ATOMS: atom_id res chain seq x y z
N MET A 1 -31.35 65.64 -25.62
CA MET A 1 -31.15 64.18 -25.47
C MET A 1 -30.10 63.77 -26.50
N ASN A 2 -28.86 63.48 -26.08
CA ASN A 2 -27.82 63.06 -27.02
C ASN A 2 -27.98 61.56 -27.32
N ALA A 3 -28.11 61.21 -28.60
CA ALA A 3 -28.17 59.83 -29.05
C ALA A 3 -26.80 59.17 -28.92
N ILE A 4 -26.74 57.97 -28.33
CA ILE A 4 -25.51 57.19 -28.25
C ILE A 4 -25.24 56.60 -29.65
N THR A 5 -24.24 57.12 -30.36
CA THR A 5 -23.78 56.57 -31.64
C THR A 5 -22.78 55.46 -31.40
N VAL A 6 -23.25 54.21 -31.40
CA VAL A 6 -22.38 53.02 -31.31
C VAL A 6 -21.92 52.62 -32.71
N SER A 7 -20.61 52.66 -32.97
CA SER A 7 -20.06 52.17 -34.24
C SER A 7 -19.89 50.65 -34.21
N ARG A 8 -20.03 49.97 -35.37
CA ARG A 8 -19.81 48.51 -35.48
C ARG A 8 -18.46 48.07 -34.93
N ARG A 9 -17.45 48.92 -35.08
CA ARG A 9 -16.09 48.70 -34.57
C ARG A 9 -16.04 48.73 -33.04
N ASP A 10 -16.74 49.66 -32.41
CA ASP A 10 -16.75 49.78 -30.95
C ASP A 10 -17.57 48.65 -30.31
N PHE A 11 -18.65 48.24 -30.97
CA PHE A 11 -19.40 47.05 -30.59
C PHE A 11 -18.50 45.80 -30.58
N LEU A 12 -17.80 45.52 -31.69
CA LEU A 12 -16.94 44.33 -31.79
C LEU A 12 -15.76 44.33 -30.81
N LYS A 13 -15.24 45.49 -30.43
CA LYS A 13 -14.21 45.62 -29.39
C LYS A 13 -14.73 45.31 -27.99
N SER A 14 -15.99 45.65 -27.72
CA SER A 14 -16.63 45.49 -26.41
C SER A 14 -17.39 44.17 -26.24
N SER A 15 -17.69 43.46 -27.35
CA SER A 15 -18.56 42.29 -27.35
C SER A 15 -17.86 40.98 -26.97
N GLY A 16 -16.54 40.99 -26.76
CA GLY A 16 -15.77 39.80 -26.38
C GLY A 16 -15.49 39.77 -24.88
N ALA A 17 -15.77 38.65 -24.23
CA ALA A 17 -15.31 38.37 -22.87
C ALA A 17 -14.67 36.97 -22.83
N LEU A 18 -13.49 36.88 -22.22
CA LEU A 18 -12.83 35.61 -21.92
C LEU A 18 -13.10 35.27 -20.45
N VAL A 19 -13.77 34.14 -20.21
CA VAL A 19 -13.93 33.58 -18.87
C VAL A 19 -12.98 32.39 -18.73
N VAL A 20 -12.04 32.49 -17.80
CA VAL A 20 -11.11 31.38 -17.47
C VAL A 20 -11.46 30.87 -16.09
N GLN A 21 -11.61 29.55 -15.97
CA GLN A 21 -11.73 28.86 -14.69
C GLN A 21 -10.56 27.89 -14.53
N VAL A 22 -9.93 27.91 -13.36
CA VAL A 22 -8.87 26.96 -12.98
C VAL A 22 -9.42 26.09 -11.86
N GLY A 23 -9.50 24.78 -12.09
CA GLY A 23 -9.90 23.80 -11.07
C GLY A 23 -8.69 23.24 -10.35
N LEU A 24 -8.50 23.60 -9.07
CA LEU A 24 -7.42 23.10 -8.21
C LEU A 24 -7.84 21.89 -7.33
N GLY A 25 -9.09 21.42 -7.45
CA GLY A 25 -9.70 20.62 -6.38
C GLY A 25 -9.42 19.11 -6.39
N ALA A 26 -9.22 18.48 -7.56
CA ALA A 26 -9.19 17.02 -7.64
C ALA A 26 -7.79 16.43 -7.49
N GLY A 27 -6.78 17.02 -8.14
CA GLY A 27 -5.39 16.53 -8.09
C GLY A 27 -4.75 16.72 -6.71
N LEU A 28 -4.91 17.91 -6.11
CA LEU A 28 -4.35 18.22 -4.80
C LEU A 28 -4.97 17.38 -3.68
N ALA A 29 -6.27 17.06 -3.79
CA ALA A 29 -6.95 16.19 -2.83
C ALA A 29 -6.50 14.73 -2.95
N ALA A 30 -6.23 14.25 -4.17
CA ALA A 30 -5.71 12.91 -4.39
C ALA A 30 -4.28 12.75 -3.83
N ASP A 31 -3.40 13.72 -4.09
CA ASP A 31 -2.02 13.72 -3.55
C ASP A 31 -2.01 13.80 -2.01
N ALA A 32 -2.91 14.61 -1.43
CA ALA A 32 -3.04 14.70 0.02
C ALA A 32 -3.55 13.38 0.65
N LEU A 33 -4.46 12.67 -0.03
CA LEU A 33 -4.93 11.35 0.44
C LEU A 33 -3.84 10.29 0.35
N ASP A 34 -3.07 10.27 -0.75
CA ASP A 34 -1.99 9.30 -0.93
C ASP A 34 -0.86 9.55 0.08
N ALA A 35 -0.48 10.81 0.30
CA ALA A 35 0.48 11.19 1.35
C ALA A 35 0.00 10.78 2.75
N ALA A 36 -1.30 10.96 3.05
CA ALA A 36 -1.88 10.53 4.32
C ALA A 36 -1.91 9.00 4.46
N ALA A 37 -2.15 8.26 3.38
CA ALA A 37 -2.12 6.79 3.37
C ALA A 37 -0.71 6.25 3.61
N GLN A 38 0.32 6.89 3.05
CA GLN A 38 1.72 6.51 3.24
C GLN A 38 2.27 6.91 4.62
N ALA A 39 1.71 7.96 5.25
CA ALA A 39 2.07 8.38 6.60
C ALA A 39 1.45 7.50 7.70
N ALA A 40 0.50 6.62 7.36
CA ALA A 40 -0.09 5.71 8.32
C ALA A 40 0.96 4.71 8.84
N PRO A 41 0.95 4.37 10.14
CA PRO A 41 1.84 3.35 10.66
C PRO A 41 1.59 2.02 9.93
N PRO A 42 2.63 1.21 9.68
CA PRO A 42 2.48 -0.06 9.00
C PRO A 42 1.46 -0.91 9.74
N ARG A 43 0.36 -1.23 9.07
CA ARG A 43 -0.64 -2.15 9.61
C ARG A 43 0.00 -3.52 9.70
N VAL A 44 0.00 -4.12 10.89
CA VAL A 44 0.34 -5.53 11.04
C VAL A 44 -0.72 -6.34 10.29
N VAL A 45 -0.33 -6.87 9.13
CA VAL A 45 -1.15 -7.78 8.34
C VAL A 45 -0.73 -9.18 8.75
N GLY A 46 -1.51 -9.82 9.60
CA GLY A 46 -1.21 -11.16 10.09
C GLY A 46 -1.95 -11.50 11.39
N PRO A 47 -1.68 -12.69 11.94
CA PRO A 47 -2.20 -13.10 13.24
C PRO A 47 -1.80 -12.12 14.34
N HIS A 48 -2.60 -12.04 15.41
CA HIS A 48 -2.27 -11.21 16.56
C HIS A 48 -0.91 -11.65 17.14
N PRO A 49 -0.04 -10.75 17.63
CA PRO A 49 1.29 -11.11 18.14
C PRO A 49 1.31 -12.19 19.23
N SER A 50 0.19 -12.38 19.94
CA SER A 50 0.05 -13.44 20.95
C SER A 50 -0.28 -14.82 20.37
N SER A 51 -0.61 -14.94 19.08
CA SER A 51 -1.03 -16.18 18.43
C SER A 51 0.17 -16.96 17.89
N LEU A 52 1.17 -17.22 18.74
CA LEU A 52 2.47 -17.81 18.38
C LEU A 52 2.34 -19.12 17.58
N ASP A 53 1.37 -19.97 17.94
CA ASP A 53 1.07 -21.24 17.24
C ASP A 53 0.72 -21.07 15.76
N THR A 54 0.43 -19.85 15.30
CA THR A 54 0.17 -19.60 13.87
C THR A 54 1.46 -19.60 13.04
N TRP A 55 2.60 -19.29 13.65
CA TRP A 55 3.90 -19.23 12.96
C TRP A 55 4.79 -20.42 13.26
N ILE A 56 4.74 -20.95 14.47
CA ILE A 56 5.52 -22.13 14.84
C ILE A 56 4.77 -22.97 15.86
N ARG A 57 4.72 -24.29 15.62
CA ARG A 57 4.06 -25.25 16.49
C ARG A 57 4.93 -26.47 16.68
N ILE A 58 5.08 -26.91 17.93
CA ILE A 58 5.75 -28.17 18.28
C ILE A 58 4.67 -29.17 18.66
N ALA A 59 4.52 -30.24 17.89
CA ALA A 59 3.57 -31.31 18.15
C ALA A 59 4.11 -32.29 19.21
N ALA A 60 3.20 -33.07 19.80
CA ALA A 60 3.55 -34.01 20.88
C ALA A 60 4.45 -35.18 20.40
N ASP A 61 4.47 -35.45 19.11
CA ASP A 61 5.35 -36.42 18.45
C ASP A 61 6.73 -35.84 18.09
N GLY A 62 6.99 -34.57 18.41
CA GLY A 62 8.26 -33.89 18.16
C GLY A 62 8.36 -33.23 16.78
N ILE A 63 7.31 -33.29 15.95
CA ILE A 63 7.30 -32.57 14.67
C ILE A 63 7.11 -31.06 14.90
N VAL A 64 7.95 -30.26 14.25
CA VAL A 64 7.89 -28.81 14.28
C VAL A 64 7.31 -28.31 12.96
N THR A 65 6.19 -27.58 13.01
CA THR A 65 5.60 -26.93 11.84
C THR A 65 5.87 -25.43 11.90
N VAL A 66 6.31 -24.86 10.79
CA VAL A 66 6.70 -23.46 10.65
C VAL A 66 5.90 -22.86 9.51
N ASN A 67 5.23 -21.73 9.72
CA ASN A 67 4.46 -21.05 8.68
C ASN A 67 5.03 -19.65 8.45
N SER A 68 5.36 -19.35 7.20
CA SER A 68 5.78 -18.00 6.79
C SER A 68 4.71 -17.33 5.93
N GLY A 69 4.47 -16.04 6.18
CA GLY A 69 3.66 -15.20 5.28
C GLY A 69 4.40 -14.80 4.00
N LYS A 70 5.67 -15.20 3.86
CA LYS A 70 6.51 -14.89 2.71
C LYS A 70 6.44 -16.03 1.70
N MET A 71 6.13 -15.70 0.45
CA MET A 71 6.16 -16.66 -0.64
C MET A 71 7.59 -16.93 -1.11
N ASP A 72 7.93 -18.22 -1.30
CA ASP A 72 9.13 -18.62 -2.03
C ASP A 72 8.91 -18.49 -3.54
N CYS A 73 9.84 -17.81 -4.22
CA CYS A 73 9.85 -17.63 -5.67
C CYS A 73 11.00 -18.42 -6.34
N GLY A 74 11.39 -19.55 -5.76
CA GLY A 74 12.46 -20.42 -6.25
C GLY A 74 13.84 -20.16 -5.64
N GLN A 75 13.87 -19.47 -4.49
CA GLN A 75 15.09 -19.13 -3.75
C GLN A 75 15.46 -20.23 -2.73
N GLY A 76 14.53 -21.13 -2.41
CA GLY A 76 14.74 -22.20 -1.42
C GLY A 76 14.57 -21.69 0.01
N LEU A 77 13.62 -20.76 0.23
CA LEU A 77 13.33 -20.21 1.55
C LEU A 77 12.86 -21.30 2.52
N ASP A 78 12.11 -22.29 2.03
CA ASP A 78 11.59 -23.37 2.86
C ASP A 78 12.74 -24.18 3.50
N VAL A 79 13.80 -24.45 2.73
CA VAL A 79 15.00 -25.14 3.24
C VAL A 79 15.75 -24.28 4.25
N ALA A 80 15.89 -22.99 3.98
CA ALA A 80 16.55 -22.07 4.90
C ALA A 80 15.79 -21.95 6.22
N TYR A 81 14.46 -21.84 6.19
CA TYR A 81 13.63 -21.82 7.40
C TYR A 81 13.75 -23.13 8.18
N ALA A 82 13.70 -24.27 7.50
CA ALA A 82 13.86 -25.56 8.15
C ALA A 82 15.21 -25.71 8.84
N GLN A 83 16.31 -25.24 8.22
CA GLN A 83 17.65 -25.24 8.82
C GLN A 83 17.73 -24.33 10.06
N ILE A 84 17.26 -23.10 9.95
CA ILE A 84 17.27 -22.15 11.07
C ILE A 84 16.48 -22.71 12.25
N VAL A 85 15.30 -23.28 12.00
CA VAL A 85 14.45 -23.82 13.06
C VAL A 85 15.04 -25.08 13.67
N ALA A 86 15.65 -25.96 12.86
CA ALA A 86 16.34 -27.14 13.36
C ALA A 86 17.51 -26.77 14.28
N ASP A 87 18.33 -25.79 13.88
CA ASP A 87 19.49 -25.33 14.65
C ASP A 87 19.08 -24.64 15.96
N GLU A 88 18.06 -23.77 15.92
CA GLU A 88 17.63 -23.00 17.11
C GLU A 88 16.85 -23.85 18.12
N LEU A 89 16.13 -24.87 17.66
CA LEU A 89 15.38 -25.78 18.53
C LEU A 89 16.14 -27.06 18.89
N ASP A 90 17.34 -27.26 18.33
CA ASP A 90 18.18 -28.46 18.51
C ASP A 90 17.42 -29.76 18.18
N VAL A 91 16.72 -29.75 17.04
CA VAL A 91 15.93 -30.89 16.55
C VAL A 91 16.48 -31.40 15.20
N PRO A 92 16.29 -32.69 14.86
CA PRO A 92 16.67 -33.19 13.54
C PRO A 92 15.98 -32.39 12.42
N PHE A 93 16.70 -32.06 11.36
CA PHE A 93 16.15 -31.36 10.19
C PHE A 93 14.89 -32.03 9.63
N GLU A 94 14.86 -33.37 9.66
CA GLU A 94 13.75 -34.22 9.22
C GLU A 94 12.44 -34.01 10.01
N SER A 95 12.54 -33.46 11.22
CA SER A 95 11.39 -33.20 12.08
C SER A 95 10.73 -31.84 11.81
N VAL A 96 11.32 -31.00 10.95
CA VAL A 96 10.83 -29.66 10.64
C VAL A 96 10.05 -29.65 9.32
N GLN A 97 8.86 -29.08 9.34
CA GLN A 97 7.98 -28.88 8.18
C GLN A 97 7.71 -27.38 8.02
N VAL A 98 7.88 -26.87 6.80
CA VAL A 98 7.70 -25.46 6.43
C VAL A 98 6.56 -25.33 5.41
#